data_AF-A0A838JJE5-F1
#
_entry.id   AF-A0A838JJE5-F1
#
_cell.length_a   1.000
_cell.length_b   1.000
_cell.length_c   1.000
_cell.angle_alpha   90.00
_cell.angle_beta   90.00
_cell.angle_gamma   90.00
#
_symmetry.space_group_name_H-M   'P 1'
#
loop_
_entity.id
_entity.type
_entity.pdbx_description
1 polymer ?
#
loop_
_entity_poly.entity_id
_entity_poly.type
_entity_poly.pdbx_seq_one_letter_code
_entity_poly.pdbx_strand_id
1 'polypeptide(L)'
;MNDDQRIKKIREARNDEELDKATQGYLEQVTSAHPALQTNNAFNASMARSQYFHALGDVRRASRAGGDKFKDVIRVLECASEKQLSMKTF
;
A
#
# COMPACT_ATOMS: atom_id res chain seq x y z
N MET A 1 4.41 0.64 -13.50
CA MET A 1 3.34 1.64 -13.23
C MET A 1 3.90 2.63 -12.21
N ASN A 2 3.78 3.93 -12.43
CA ASN A 2 4.27 4.92 -11.45
C ASN A 2 3.26 5.10 -10.30
N ASP A 3 3.72 5.58 -9.15
CA ASP A 3 2.88 5.69 -7.94
C ASP A 3 1.68 6.61 -8.12
N ASP A 4 1.83 7.73 -8.84
CA ASP A 4 0.68 8.62 -9.13
C ASP A 4 -0.37 7.96 -10.02
N GLN A 5 0.04 7.10 -10.97
CA GLN A 5 -0.90 6.32 -11.78
C GLN A 5 -1.61 5.26 -10.94
N ARG A 6 -0.90 4.65 -9.98
CA ARG A 6 -1.46 3.69 -9.04
C ARG A 6 -2.51 4.35 -8.14
N ILE A 7 -2.18 5.50 -7.57
CA ILE A 7 -3.08 6.32 -6.75
C ILE A 7 -4.33 6.69 -7.55
N LYS A 8 -4.18 7.09 -8.82
CA LYS A 8 -5.34 7.39 -9.67
C LYS A 8 -6.26 6.17 -9.81
N LYS A 9 -5.72 5.00 -10.15
CA LYS A 9 -6.52 3.77 -10.27
C LYS A 9 -7.19 3.36 -8.96
N ILE A 10 -6.48 3.49 -7.83
CA ILE A 10 -7.04 3.25 -6.49
C ILE A 10 -8.24 4.17 -6.25
N ARG A 11 -8.13 5.47 -6.58
CA ARG A 11 -9.23 6.43 -6.41
C ARG A 11 -10.43 6.10 -7.31
N GLU A 12 -10.17 5.66 -8.53
CA GLU A 12 -11.18 5.31 -9.53
C GLU A 12 -11.88 3.98 -9.25
N ALA A 13 -11.26 3.07 -8.49
CA ALA A 13 -11.83 1.77 -8.14
C ALA A 13 -13.22 1.92 -7.52
N ARG A 14 -14.17 1.05 -7.88
CA ARG A 14 -15.56 1.09 -7.38
C ARG A 14 -15.89 -0.10 -6.49
N ASN A 15 -15.07 -1.14 -6.51
CA ASN A 15 -15.23 -2.35 -5.71
C ASN A 15 -13.86 -2.92 -5.30
N ASP A 16 -13.87 -3.95 -4.44
CA ASP A 16 -12.66 -4.61 -3.96
C ASP A 16 -11.83 -5.23 -5.09
N GLU A 17 -12.45 -5.78 -6.15
CA GLU A 17 -11.73 -6.35 -7.29
C GLU A 17 -10.91 -5.30 -8.08
N GLU A 18 -11.48 -4.12 -8.31
CA GLU A 18 -10.76 -3.02 -8.98
C GLU A 18 -9.64 -2.46 -8.10
N LEU A 19 -9.85 -2.45 -6.78
CA LEU A 19 -8.82 -2.05 -5.82
C LEU A 19 -7.66 -3.07 -5.77
N ASP A 20 -7.97 -4.36 -5.77
CA ASP A 20 -6.98 -5.43 -5.85
C ASP A 20 -6.21 -5.35 -7.18
N LYS A 21 -6.89 -5.13 -8.31
CA LYS A 21 -6.23 -4.91 -9.61
C LYS A 21 -5.34 -3.66 -9.61
N ALA A 22 -5.75 -2.58 -8.96
CA ALA A 22 -4.95 -1.36 -8.85
C ALA A 22 -3.70 -1.55 -7.97
N THR A 23 -3.77 -2.43 -6.98
CA THR A 23 -2.67 -2.73 -6.05
C THR A 23 -1.88 -3.98 -6.44
N GLN A 24 -2.30 -4.70 -7.47
CA GLN A 24 -1.61 -5.89 -7.98
C GLN A 24 -0.16 -5.56 -8.37
N GLY A 25 0.76 -6.45 -8.00
CA GLY A 25 2.21 -6.29 -8.21
C GLY A 25 2.83 -5.12 -7.42
N TYR A 26 2.08 -4.44 -6.54
CA TYR A 26 2.64 -3.33 -5.75
C TYR A 26 3.67 -3.83 -4.75
N LEU A 27 3.40 -4.96 -4.10
CA LEU A 27 4.31 -5.54 -3.12
C LEU A 27 5.68 -5.84 -3.74
N GLU A 28 5.72 -6.45 -4.93
CA GLU A 28 6.96 -6.73 -5.65
C GLU A 28 7.68 -5.45 -6.06
N GLN A 29 6.93 -4.45 -6.55
CA GLN A 29 7.49 -3.16 -6.93
C GLN A 29 8.12 -2.43 -5.73
N VAL A 30 7.42 -2.39 -4.60
CA VAL A 30 7.87 -1.71 -3.38
C VAL A 30 9.05 -2.44 -2.74
N THR A 31 9.04 -3.78 -2.70
CA THR A 31 10.16 -4.54 -2.14
C THR A 31 11.40 -4.48 -3.04
N SER A 32 11.22 -4.33 -4.36
CA SER A 32 12.31 -4.08 -5.30
C SER A 32 12.89 -2.66 -5.16
N ALA A 33 12.05 -1.63 -5.00
CA ALA A 33 12.49 -0.25 -4.78
C ALA A 33 13.07 -0.02 -3.38
N HIS A 34 12.54 -0.72 -2.38
CA HIS A 34 12.88 -0.60 -0.97
C HIS A 34 13.21 -1.98 -0.38
N PRO A 35 14.44 -2.48 -0.55
CA PRO A 35 14.85 -3.80 -0.02
C PRO A 35 14.64 -3.95 1.49
N ALA A 36 14.66 -2.85 2.24
CA ALA A 36 14.37 -2.84 3.68
C ALA A 36 12.93 -3.27 4.02
N LEU A 37 11.98 -3.11 3.10
CA LEU A 37 10.60 -3.58 3.27
C LEU A 37 10.45 -5.06 2.92
N GLN A 38 11.37 -5.63 2.14
CA GLN A 38 11.35 -7.05 1.77
C GLN A 38 11.44 -7.95 3.02
N THR A 39 12.24 -7.56 4.01
CA THR A 39 12.40 -8.29 5.27
C THR A 39 11.30 -7.99 6.29
N ASN A 40 10.35 -7.10 5.98
CA ASN A 40 9.24 -6.75 6.86
C ASN A 40 8.07 -7.75 6.69
N ASN A 41 8.12 -8.85 7.45
CA ASN A 41 7.10 -9.90 7.41
C ASN A 41 5.69 -9.38 7.70
N ALA A 42 5.54 -8.38 8.58
CA ALA A 42 4.24 -7.81 8.91
C ALA A 42 3.64 -7.07 7.70
N PHE A 43 4.45 -6.22 7.05
CA PHE A 43 4.05 -5.53 5.83
C PHE A 43 3.67 -6.52 4.70
N ASN A 44 4.49 -7.54 4.47
CA ASN A 44 4.24 -8.55 3.43
C ASN A 44 2.93 -9.31 3.69
N ALA A 45 2.67 -9.70 4.94
CA ALA A 45 1.45 -10.39 5.33
C ALA A 45 0.20 -9.50 5.20
N SER A 46 0.31 -8.24 5.60
CA SER A 46 -0.76 -7.24 5.46
C SER A 46 -1.11 -7.00 3.98
N MET A 47 -0.11 -6.87 3.12
CA MET A 47 -0.29 -6.72 1.67
C MET A 47 -0.91 -7.96 1.02
N ALA A 48 -0.48 -9.17 1.42
CA ALA A 48 -1.03 -10.43 0.89
C ALA A 48 -2.51 -10.64 1.24
N ARG A 49 -3.01 -9.98 2.30
CA ARG A 49 -4.41 -10.04 2.73
C ARG A 49 -5.23 -8.82 2.29
N SER A 50 -4.68 -7.96 1.43
CA SER A 50 -5.29 -6.67 1.04
C SER A 50 -5.70 -5.81 2.25
N GLN A 51 -4.91 -5.88 3.33
CA GLN A 51 -5.12 -5.12 4.57
C GLN A 51 -4.29 -3.83 4.54
N TYR A 52 -4.65 -2.89 3.66
CA TYR A 52 -3.83 -1.70 3.38
C TYR A 52 -3.63 -0.80 4.60
N PHE A 53 -4.63 -0.70 5.48
CA PHE A 53 -4.51 0.05 6.73
C PHE A 53 -3.44 -0.53 7.67
N HIS A 54 -3.37 -1.86 7.78
CA HIS A 54 -2.35 -2.55 8.57
C HIS A 54 -0.97 -2.39 7.93
N ALA A 55 -0.89 -2.58 6.60
CA ALA A 55 0.34 -2.38 5.83
C ALA A 55 0.89 -0.95 6.00
N LEU A 56 0.02 0.07 5.96
CA LEU A 56 0.39 1.46 6.24
C LEU A 56 1.01 1.62 7.63
N GLY A 57 0.40 0.99 8.64
CA GLY A 57 0.92 0.98 10.01
C GLY A 57 2.31 0.36 10.10
N ASP A 58 2.53 -0.77 9.42
CA ASP A 58 3.80 -1.49 9.41
C ASP A 58 4.90 -0.69 8.71
N VAL A 59 4.60 -0.07 7.56
CA VAL A 59 5.55 0.78 6.83
C VAL A 59 5.88 2.03 7.63
N ARG A 60 4.90 2.68 8.26
CA ARG A 60 5.15 3.86 9.11
C ARG A 60 6.04 3.52 10.31
N ARG A 61 5.84 2.36 10.95
CA ARG A 61 6.72 1.89 12.03
C ARG A 61 8.14 1.64 11.53
N ALA A 62 8.29 1.00 10.38
CA ALA A 62 9.60 0.78 9.76
C ALA A 62 10.28 2.11 9.37
N SER A 63 9.52 3.09 8.87
CA SER A 63 10.01 4.44 8.53
C SER A 63 10.54 5.18 9.75
N ARG A 64 9.91 5.06 10.93
CA ARG A 64 10.40 5.71 12.16
C ARG A 64 11.81 5.29 12.55
N ALA A 65 12.21 4.06 12.25
CA ALA A 65 13.55 3.56 12.54
C ALA A 65 14.60 3.99 11.51
N GLY A 66 14.17 4.45 10.31
CA GLY A 66 15.06 4.67 9.17
C GLY A 66 14.99 6.07 8.54
N GLY A 67 14.14 6.97 9.05
CA GLY A 67 13.87 8.28 8.47
C GLY A 67 12.84 8.24 7.33
N ASP A 68 12.82 9.30 6.53
CA ASP A 68 11.87 9.66 5.47
C ASP A 68 11.82 8.70 4.24
N LYS A 69 12.29 7.45 4.42
CA LYS A 69 12.64 6.51 3.35
C LYS A 69 11.47 5.92 2.57
N PHE A 70 10.25 5.97 3.10
CA PHE A 70 9.09 5.26 2.51
C PHE A 70 7.89 6.18 2.23
N LYS A 71 8.12 7.49 2.03
CA LYS A 71 7.03 8.46 1.82
C LYS A 71 6.15 8.12 0.62
N ASP A 72 6.75 7.66 -0.46
CA ASP A 72 6.09 7.14 -1.66
C ASP A 72 5.14 5.99 -1.32
N VAL A 73 5.65 4.99 -0.58
CA VAL A 73 4.87 3.81 -0.15
C VAL A 73 3.72 4.20 0.77
N ILE A 74 4.00 5.08 1.74
CA ILE A 74 3.01 5.59 2.68
C ILE A 74 1.87 6.28 1.92
N ARG A 75 2.19 7.15 0.94
CA ARG A 75 1.19 7.91 0.17
C ARG A 75 0.24 6.99 -0.62
N VAL A 76 0.75 5.93 -1.21
CA VAL A 76 -0.08 4.95 -1.94
C VAL A 76 -0.95 4.15 -0.98
N LEU A 77 -0.39 3.67 0.13
CA LEU A 77 -1.12 2.88 1.13
C LEU A 77 -2.19 3.70 1.86
N GLU A 78 -1.94 4.98 2.12
CA GLU A 78 -2.95 5.93 2.62
C GLU A 78 -4.14 5.95 1.67
N CYS A 79 -3.89 6.22 0.38
CA CYS A 79 -4.96 6.28 -0.60
C CYS A 79 -5.72 4.94 -0.73
N ALA A 80 -5.02 3.80 -0.67
CA ALA A 80 -5.64 2.47 -0.71
C ALA A 80 -6.51 2.21 0.52
N SER A 81 -6.00 2.57 1.71
CA SER A 81 -6.72 2.40 2.98
C SER A 81 -7.97 3.28 3.08
N GLU A 82 -7.87 4.55 2.67
CA GLU A 82 -9.00 5.48 2.61
C GLU A 82 -10.06 4.96 1.65
N LYS A 83 -9.63 4.47 0.48
CA LYS A 83 -10.56 3.92 -0.50
C LYS A 83 -11.27 2.68 0.03
N GLN A 84 -10.52 1.73 0.58
CA GLN A 84 -11.09 0.50 1.16
C GLN A 84 -12.10 0.81 2.28
N LEU A 85 -11.82 1.81 3.13
CA LEU A 85 -12.75 2.28 4.16
C LEU A 85 -14.00 2.92 3.54
N SER A 86 -13.83 3.78 2.54
CA SER A 86 -14.95 4.42 1.85
C SER A 86 -15.89 3.40 1.19
N MET A 87 -15.36 2.30 0.66
CA MET A 87 -16.15 1.23 0.03
C MET A 87 -16.93 0.39 1.04
N LYS A 88 -16.43 0.23 2.27
CA LYS A 88 -17.10 -0.55 3.34
C LYS A 88 -18.20 0.21 4.07
N THR A 89 -18.29 1.53 3.88
CA THR A 89 -19.21 2.40 4.63
C THR A 89 -20.54 2.63 3.87
N PHE A 90 -20.67 2.11 2.66
CA PHE A 90 -21.88 2.17 1.81
C PHE A 90 -22.36 0.77 1.47
#